data_AF-E6UBK9-F1
#
_entry.id   AF-E6UBK9-F1
#
_cell.length_a   1.000
_cell.length_b   1.000
_cell.length_c   1.000
_cell.angle_alpha   90.00
_cell.angle_beta   90.00
_cell.angle_gamma   90.00
#
_symmetry.space_group_name_H-M   'P 1'
#
loop_
_entity.id
_entity.type
_entity.pdbx_description
1 polymer ?
#
loop_
_entity_poly.entity_id
_entity_poly.type
_entity_poly.pdbx_seq_one_letter_code
_entity_poly.pdbx_strand_id
1 'polypeptide(L)'
;MKIANGMEFVNDDRVIGKWENIGWISGINSFSVTDLNDKSGEYNILYFLPNGEPYWIFEGWTKGVILINYGGDDPILSYRYDLRDIDGKQYLFFRLDDKTEVFVKADSEHYTKATLGNHDNIDLPFVSDKKLIGAWDSVAFVSETEDFSPENKYDDLFLKSMKILPDGDLIQTYMDSEWHDKWTKGYILNLHRTTAAKYQITEINGTEYLFMEWKMGNYIYGGMKPDYYVFKRKI
;
A
#
# COMPACT_ATOMS: atom_id res chain seq x y z
N MET A 1 3.58 -28.50 -0.68
CA MET A 1 2.96 -27.39 0.09
C MET A 1 1.96 -26.75 -0.85
N LYS A 2 0.77 -26.42 -0.39
CA LYS A 2 -0.25 -25.78 -1.23
C LYS A 2 -0.28 -24.28 -0.98
N ILE A 3 -0.49 -23.50 -2.04
CA ILE A 3 -0.76 -22.06 -1.94
C ILE A 3 -2.25 -21.80 -1.71
N ALA A 4 -2.65 -20.54 -1.52
CA ALA A 4 -3.98 -20.17 -1.04
C ALA A 4 -5.17 -20.75 -1.83
N ASN A 5 -5.04 -20.88 -3.16
CA ASN A 5 -6.09 -21.46 -4.02
C ASN A 5 -6.02 -23.00 -4.14
N GLY A 6 -5.14 -23.67 -3.38
CA GLY A 6 -4.99 -25.13 -3.35
C GLY A 6 -4.03 -25.73 -4.40
N MET A 7 -3.42 -24.91 -5.27
CA MET A 7 -2.37 -25.36 -6.19
C MET A 7 -1.13 -25.84 -5.44
N GLU A 8 -0.41 -26.81 -6.01
CA GLU A 8 0.91 -27.20 -5.49
C GLU A 8 1.93 -26.10 -5.75
N PHE A 9 2.69 -25.78 -4.70
CA PHE A 9 3.80 -24.85 -4.78
C PHE A 9 4.98 -25.48 -5.51
N VAL A 10 5.45 -24.78 -6.55
CA VAL A 10 6.67 -25.07 -7.30
C VAL A 10 7.50 -23.80 -7.25
N ASN A 11 8.70 -23.89 -6.68
CA ASN A 11 9.61 -22.77 -6.56
C ASN A 11 10.20 -22.36 -7.93
N ASP A 12 10.49 -21.07 -8.10
CA ASP A 12 11.30 -20.52 -9.20
C ASP A 12 12.22 -19.43 -8.62
N ASP A 13 13.46 -19.77 -8.30
CA ASP A 13 14.40 -18.81 -7.67
C ASP A 13 14.66 -17.56 -8.53
N ARG A 14 14.38 -17.63 -9.83
CA ARG A 14 14.58 -16.49 -10.75
C ARG A 14 13.59 -15.36 -10.48
N VAL A 15 12.41 -15.64 -9.92
CA VAL A 15 11.44 -14.57 -9.61
C VAL A 15 11.74 -13.86 -8.30
N ILE A 16 12.47 -14.48 -7.38
CA ILE A 16 12.73 -13.92 -6.04
C ILE A 16 13.40 -12.55 -6.15
N GLY A 17 12.91 -11.61 -5.34
CA GLY A 17 13.39 -10.23 -5.27
C GLY A 17 12.33 -9.19 -5.63
N LYS A 18 12.80 -7.97 -5.86
CA LYS A 18 11.99 -6.81 -6.23
C LYS A 18 11.92 -6.60 -7.74
N TRP A 19 10.75 -6.21 -8.21
CA TRP A 19 10.44 -5.90 -9.60
C TRP A 19 9.79 -4.52 -9.70
N GLU A 20 10.23 -3.70 -10.65
CA GLU A 20 9.72 -2.34 -10.88
C GLU A 20 8.94 -2.28 -12.18
N ASN A 21 7.70 -1.80 -12.11
CA ASN A 21 6.84 -1.64 -13.28
C ASN A 21 7.43 -0.56 -14.21
N ILE A 22 7.51 -0.86 -15.50
CA ILE A 22 8.01 0.06 -16.53
C ILE A 22 6.96 0.44 -17.59
N GLY A 23 5.73 -0.04 -17.44
CA GLY A 23 4.61 0.23 -18.34
C GLY A 23 3.80 -1.02 -18.65
N TRP A 24 2.88 -0.92 -19.61
CA TRP A 24 2.02 -2.02 -20.02
C TRP A 24 1.75 -2.05 -21.53
N ILE A 25 1.29 -3.21 -22.02
CA ILE A 25 0.95 -3.46 -23.43
C ILE A 25 -0.39 -4.20 -23.56
N SER A 26 -1.20 -3.85 -24.56
CA SER A 26 -2.55 -4.39 -24.80
C SER A 26 -2.58 -5.84 -25.31
N GLY A 27 -1.45 -6.54 -25.35
CA GLY A 27 -1.32 -7.88 -25.91
C GLY A 27 -0.83 -8.91 -24.89
N ILE A 28 -1.71 -9.83 -24.49
CA ILE A 28 -1.41 -10.91 -23.53
C ILE A 28 -0.30 -11.89 -23.95
N ASN A 29 0.13 -11.85 -25.22
CA ASN A 29 1.22 -12.68 -25.75
C ASN A 29 2.45 -11.87 -26.20
N SER A 30 2.43 -10.55 -26.02
CA SER A 30 3.56 -9.70 -26.40
C SER A 30 4.67 -9.76 -25.35
N PHE A 31 5.92 -9.65 -25.81
CA PHE A 31 7.11 -9.58 -24.97
C PHE A 31 7.90 -8.27 -25.22
N SER A 32 7.23 -7.25 -25.74
CA SER A 32 7.87 -5.95 -25.96
C SER A 32 8.25 -5.30 -24.63
N VAL A 33 9.45 -4.71 -24.60
CA VAL A 33 9.92 -3.83 -23.51
C VAL A 33 10.16 -2.41 -24.00
N THR A 34 9.84 -2.14 -25.27
CA THR A 34 9.83 -0.81 -25.89
C THR A 34 8.39 -0.43 -26.22
N ASP A 35 8.15 0.87 -26.38
CA ASP A 35 6.85 1.43 -26.77
C ASP A 35 5.71 1.00 -25.83
N LEU A 36 6.04 0.91 -24.54
CA LEU A 36 5.09 0.61 -23.49
C LEU A 36 4.18 1.82 -23.26
N ASN A 37 2.91 1.57 -22.96
CA ASN A 37 2.06 2.60 -22.40
C ASN A 37 2.54 2.95 -20.99
N ASP A 38 2.27 4.18 -20.57
CA ASP A 38 2.55 4.64 -19.21
C ASP A 38 1.89 3.72 -18.17
N LYS A 39 2.55 3.59 -17.01
CA LYS A 39 2.11 2.71 -15.93
C LYS A 39 0.62 2.92 -15.63
N SER A 40 -0.10 1.82 -15.46
CA SER A 40 -1.53 1.81 -15.12
C SER A 40 -1.82 2.53 -13.79
N GLY A 41 -0.82 2.62 -12.91
CA GLY A 41 -0.96 3.11 -11.54
C GLY A 41 -1.43 2.03 -10.56
N GLU A 42 -1.74 0.81 -11.02
CA GLU A 42 -2.22 -0.27 -10.16
C GLU A 42 -1.10 -0.92 -9.34
N TYR A 43 0.09 -1.09 -9.95
CA TYR A 43 1.23 -1.76 -9.32
C TYR A 43 2.54 -1.10 -9.76
N ASN A 44 3.18 -0.30 -8.90
CA ASN A 44 4.51 0.24 -9.23
C ASN A 44 5.63 -0.73 -8.91
N ILE A 45 5.43 -1.57 -7.88
CA ILE A 45 6.43 -2.51 -7.36
C ILE A 45 5.75 -3.86 -7.13
N LEU A 46 6.48 -4.93 -7.42
CA LEU A 46 6.10 -6.30 -7.11
C LEU A 46 7.27 -7.03 -6.45
N TYR A 47 6.98 -7.77 -5.37
CA TYR A 47 7.92 -8.65 -4.70
C TYR A 47 7.51 -10.11 -4.88
N PHE A 48 8.48 -10.99 -5.08
CA PHE A 48 8.31 -12.43 -4.91
C PHE A 48 9.07 -12.87 -3.68
N LEU A 49 8.32 -13.16 -2.61
CA LEU A 49 8.89 -13.64 -1.36
C LEU A 49 9.27 -15.13 -1.47
N PRO A 50 10.29 -15.59 -0.73
CA PRO A 50 10.65 -17.01 -0.67
C PRO A 50 9.45 -17.90 -0.31
N ASN A 51 9.47 -19.15 -0.79
CA ASN A 51 8.45 -20.17 -0.49
C ASN A 51 7.01 -19.80 -0.90
N GLY A 52 6.81 -18.84 -1.80
CA GLY A 52 5.45 -18.47 -2.21
C GLY A 52 4.70 -17.65 -1.16
N GLU A 53 5.40 -17.04 -0.20
CA GLU A 53 4.75 -16.33 0.91
C GLU A 53 3.84 -15.17 0.43
N PRO A 54 2.62 -15.06 0.98
CA PRO A 54 1.67 -14.01 0.62
C PRO A 54 1.97 -12.70 1.35
N TYR A 55 1.63 -11.57 0.74
CA TYR A 55 1.66 -10.24 1.36
C TYR A 55 0.67 -9.30 0.65
N TRP A 56 0.17 -8.30 1.40
CA TRP A 56 -0.78 -7.32 0.87
C TRP A 56 -2.00 -7.99 0.22
N ILE A 57 -2.21 -7.78 -1.08
CA ILE A 57 -3.25 -8.42 -1.91
C ILE A 57 -2.73 -9.68 -2.62
N PHE A 58 -1.43 -9.95 -2.58
CA PHE A 58 -0.83 -11.09 -3.25
C PHE A 58 -0.92 -12.31 -2.34
N GLU A 59 -1.86 -13.21 -2.63
CA GLU A 59 -2.16 -14.43 -1.86
C GLU A 59 -1.16 -15.57 -2.10
N GLY A 60 0.05 -15.20 -2.53
CA GLY A 60 1.16 -16.09 -2.82
C GLY A 60 1.35 -16.35 -4.30
N TRP A 61 2.34 -17.18 -4.61
CA TRP A 61 2.73 -17.49 -5.98
C TRP A 61 3.27 -18.91 -6.08
N THR A 62 3.26 -19.45 -7.31
CA THR A 62 3.95 -20.67 -7.70
C THR A 62 4.57 -20.42 -9.09
N LYS A 63 5.45 -21.28 -9.58
CA LYS A 63 6.13 -21.06 -10.85
C LYS A 63 5.13 -20.76 -11.99
N GLY A 64 5.23 -19.56 -12.55
CA GLY A 64 4.41 -19.04 -13.65
C GLY A 64 3.02 -18.52 -13.26
N VAL A 65 2.66 -18.49 -11.97
CA VAL A 65 1.35 -18.03 -11.47
C VAL A 65 1.51 -17.18 -10.22
N ILE A 66 0.79 -16.06 -10.15
CA ILE A 66 0.61 -15.27 -8.93
C ILE A 66 -0.88 -15.20 -8.59
N LEU A 67 -1.19 -15.20 -7.29
CA LEU A 67 -2.55 -15.11 -6.77
C LEU A 67 -2.84 -13.71 -6.24
N ILE A 68 -4.02 -13.18 -6.52
CA ILE A 68 -4.45 -11.86 -6.04
C ILE A 68 -5.84 -11.94 -5.40
N ASN A 69 -6.02 -11.28 -4.27
CA ASN A 69 -7.31 -11.01 -3.65
C ASN A 69 -7.43 -9.50 -3.36
N TYR A 70 -8.44 -8.85 -3.94
CA TYR A 70 -8.65 -7.40 -3.80
C TYR A 70 -9.36 -6.99 -2.50
N GLY A 71 -9.67 -7.95 -1.63
CA GLY A 71 -10.25 -7.76 -0.31
C GLY A 71 -11.75 -8.08 -0.24
N GLY A 72 -12.29 -8.05 0.98
CA GLY A 72 -13.69 -8.36 1.23
C GLY A 72 -14.05 -9.81 0.86
N ASP A 73 -15.17 -9.97 0.17
CA ASP A 73 -15.70 -11.27 -0.26
C ASP A 73 -15.27 -11.63 -1.70
N ASP A 74 -14.33 -10.89 -2.29
CA ASP A 74 -13.85 -11.14 -3.65
C ASP A 74 -13.08 -12.48 -3.75
N PRO A 75 -13.21 -13.19 -4.88
CA PRO A 75 -12.51 -14.45 -5.08
C PRO A 75 -11.00 -14.23 -5.25
N ILE A 76 -10.21 -15.25 -4.88
CA ILE A 76 -8.78 -15.29 -5.22
C ILE A 76 -8.64 -15.51 -6.73
N LEU A 77 -8.09 -14.52 -7.42
CA LEU A 77 -7.77 -14.56 -8.84
C LEU A 77 -6.40 -15.18 -9.06
N SER A 78 -6.22 -15.81 -10.21
CA SER A 78 -4.99 -16.50 -10.59
C SER A 78 -4.50 -15.96 -11.92
N TYR A 79 -3.35 -15.30 -11.92
CA TYR A 79 -2.79 -14.65 -13.09
C TYR A 79 -1.45 -15.27 -13.48
N ARG A 80 -1.19 -15.33 -14.78
CA ARG A 80 0.05 -15.88 -15.33
C ARG A 80 1.15 -14.83 -15.34
N TYR A 81 2.39 -15.27 -15.19
CA TYR A 81 3.54 -14.45 -15.54
C TYR A 81 4.55 -15.22 -16.38
N ASP A 82 5.30 -14.49 -17.19
CA ASP A 82 6.44 -15.00 -17.93
C ASP A 82 7.72 -14.25 -17.57
N LEU A 83 8.86 -14.94 -17.62
CA LEU A 83 10.19 -14.32 -17.52
C LEU A 83 10.88 -14.29 -18.88
N ARG A 84 11.57 -13.18 -19.18
CA ARG A 84 12.47 -13.04 -20.33
C ARG A 84 13.75 -12.32 -19.93
N ASP A 85 14.87 -12.81 -20.46
CA ASP A 85 16.13 -12.09 -20.48
C ASP A 85 16.22 -11.32 -21.80
N ILE A 86 16.29 -10.00 -21.75
CA ILE A 86 16.40 -9.12 -22.94
C ILE A 86 17.52 -8.13 -22.66
N ASP A 87 18.52 -8.09 -23.54
CA ASP A 87 19.69 -7.20 -23.45
C ASP A 87 20.38 -7.22 -22.07
N GLY A 88 20.49 -8.41 -21.48
CA GLY A 88 21.14 -8.64 -20.18
C GLY A 88 20.31 -8.20 -18.97
N LYS A 89 19.04 -7.83 -19.14
CA LYS A 89 18.09 -7.53 -18.06
C LYS A 89 16.98 -8.57 -17.99
N GLN A 90 16.51 -8.82 -16.78
CA GLN A 90 15.37 -9.71 -16.53
C GLN A 90 14.07 -8.93 -16.48
N TYR A 91 13.09 -9.42 -17.23
CA TYR A 91 11.76 -8.85 -17.33
C TYR A 91 10.70 -9.87 -16.93
N LEU A 92 9.70 -9.38 -16.21
CA LEU A 92 8.51 -10.12 -15.84
C LEU A 92 7.31 -9.53 -16.59
N PHE A 93 6.59 -10.40 -17.30
CA PHE A 93 5.39 -10.05 -18.05
C PHE A 93 4.20 -10.59 -17.27
N PHE A 94 3.53 -9.69 -16.55
CA PHE A 94 2.39 -10.02 -15.71
C PHE A 94 1.09 -9.94 -16.51
N ARG A 95 0.44 -11.08 -16.74
CA ARG A 95 -0.70 -11.23 -17.66
C ARG A 95 -2.01 -11.03 -16.92
N LEU A 96 -2.56 -9.82 -17.04
CA LEU A 96 -3.92 -9.48 -16.62
C LEU A 96 -4.90 -9.75 -17.78
N ASP A 97 -6.20 -9.66 -17.51
CA ASP A 97 -7.24 -10.05 -18.47
C ASP A 97 -7.29 -9.15 -19.71
N ASP A 98 -6.98 -7.86 -19.56
CA ASP A 98 -7.05 -6.84 -20.61
C ASP A 98 -5.68 -6.32 -21.06
N LYS A 99 -4.63 -6.56 -20.27
CA LYS A 99 -3.28 -6.03 -20.51
C LYS A 99 -2.18 -6.94 -19.98
N THR A 100 -0.95 -6.68 -20.44
CA THR A 100 0.25 -7.19 -19.78
C THR A 100 1.01 -6.04 -19.16
N GLU A 101 1.21 -6.11 -17.85
CA GLU A 101 2.15 -5.23 -17.17
C GLU A 101 3.57 -5.77 -17.27
N VAL A 102 4.52 -4.88 -17.54
CA VAL A 102 5.91 -5.24 -17.75
C VAL A 102 6.73 -4.69 -16.59
N PHE A 103 7.46 -5.57 -15.94
CA PHE A 103 8.36 -5.21 -14.85
C PHE A 103 9.80 -5.56 -15.22
N VAL A 104 10.74 -4.77 -14.72
CA VAL A 104 12.17 -5.08 -14.77
C VAL A 104 12.66 -5.49 -13.38
N LYS A 105 13.55 -6.48 -13.32
CA LYS A 105 14.13 -6.93 -12.05
C LYS A 105 15.05 -5.84 -11.48
N ALA A 106 14.79 -5.42 -10.25
CA ALA A 106 15.59 -4.42 -9.55
C ALA A 106 16.72 -5.08 -8.73
N ASP A 107 16.39 -6.18 -8.04
CA ASP A 107 17.33 -6.96 -7.24
C ASP A 107 16.86 -8.42 -7.12
N SER A 108 17.66 -9.25 -6.44
CA SER A 108 17.31 -10.65 -6.11
C SER A 108 17.36 -10.90 -4.60
N GLU A 109 17.04 -9.89 -3.80
CA GLU A 109 17.10 -10.01 -2.34
C GLU A 109 15.97 -10.91 -1.82
N HIS A 110 16.27 -11.62 -0.72
CA HIS A 110 15.29 -12.47 -0.05
C HIS A 110 14.56 -11.65 1.02
N TYR A 111 13.53 -10.91 0.58
CA TYR A 111 12.70 -10.12 1.47
C TYR A 111 11.87 -10.99 2.43
N THR A 112 11.52 -10.41 3.57
CA THR A 112 10.55 -10.95 4.54
C THR A 112 9.44 -9.93 4.73
N LYS A 113 8.32 -10.31 5.35
CA LYS A 113 7.25 -9.37 5.73
C LYS A 113 7.72 -8.17 6.54
N ALA A 114 8.83 -8.32 7.29
CA ALA A 114 9.39 -7.26 8.11
C ALA A 114 10.33 -6.32 7.34
N THR A 115 10.80 -6.71 6.17
CA THR A 115 11.80 -5.95 5.39
C THR A 115 11.32 -5.55 4.00
N LEU A 116 10.14 -6.02 3.59
CA LEU A 116 9.58 -5.74 2.28
C LEU A 116 8.86 -4.38 2.27
N GLY A 117 9.07 -3.62 1.21
CA GLY A 117 8.36 -2.37 1.00
C GLY A 117 8.99 -1.15 1.67
N ASN A 118 8.21 -0.07 1.75
CA ASN A 118 8.63 1.20 2.32
C ASN A 118 8.53 1.20 3.84
N HIS A 119 9.65 1.48 4.50
CA HIS A 119 9.74 1.72 5.94
C HIS A 119 10.27 3.14 6.18
N ASP A 120 9.58 3.92 7.00
CA ASP A 120 10.02 5.25 7.40
C ASP A 120 10.86 5.19 8.68
N ASN A 121 11.63 6.25 8.95
CA ASN A 121 12.20 6.43 10.27
C ASN A 121 11.10 6.83 11.28
N ILE A 122 10.81 5.95 12.24
CA ILE A 122 9.87 6.20 13.33
C ILE A 122 10.55 6.49 14.68
N ASP A 123 11.88 6.43 14.76
CA ASP A 123 12.67 6.84 15.94
C ASP A 123 12.77 8.37 16.00
N LEU A 124 11.61 9.01 16.14
CA LEU A 124 11.50 10.45 16.28
C LEU A 124 11.31 10.84 17.76
N PRO A 125 11.99 11.88 18.25
CA PRO A 125 11.77 12.35 19.60
C PRO A 125 10.34 12.88 19.75
N PHE A 126 9.73 12.63 20.91
CA PHE A 126 8.41 13.16 21.20
C PHE A 126 8.45 14.68 21.35
N VAL A 127 7.62 15.37 20.57
CA VAL A 127 7.34 16.80 20.65
C VAL A 127 5.83 16.96 20.69
N SER A 128 5.32 17.57 21.75
CA SER A 128 3.87 17.78 21.90
C SER A 128 3.34 18.83 20.92
N ASP A 129 2.16 18.57 20.36
CA ASP A 129 1.33 19.50 19.60
C ASP A 129 -0.05 19.62 20.26
N LYS A 130 -0.28 20.73 20.96
CA LYS A 130 -1.54 20.99 21.68
C LYS A 130 -2.75 21.02 20.74
N LYS A 131 -2.57 21.37 19.46
CA LYS A 131 -3.68 21.37 18.49
C LYS A 131 -4.07 19.96 18.08
N LEU A 132 -3.16 19.00 18.09
CA LEU A 132 -3.48 17.62 17.68
C LEU A 132 -4.26 16.86 18.77
N ILE A 133 -3.98 17.13 20.04
CA ILE A 133 -4.57 16.42 21.19
C ILE A 133 -6.11 16.52 21.16
N GLY A 134 -6.78 15.39 21.39
CA GLY A 134 -8.23 15.29 21.41
C GLY A 134 -8.76 14.09 20.63
N ALA A 135 -10.08 14.06 20.42
CA ALA A 135 -10.75 13.07 19.61
C ALA A 135 -11.10 13.64 18.22
N TRP A 136 -10.97 12.80 17.20
CA TRP A 136 -11.16 13.14 15.80
C TRP A 136 -11.97 12.03 15.14
N ASP A 137 -13.05 12.37 14.46
CA ASP A 137 -13.85 11.42 13.68
C ASP A 137 -13.52 11.60 12.19
N SER A 138 -13.32 10.50 11.46
CA SER A 138 -13.02 10.54 10.02
C SER A 138 -14.23 11.05 9.24
N VAL A 139 -13.98 11.91 8.25
CA VAL A 139 -15.03 12.54 7.43
C VAL A 139 -14.79 12.40 5.92
N ALA A 140 -13.56 12.13 5.49
CA ALA A 140 -13.25 11.86 4.07
C ALA A 140 -11.99 11.02 3.88
N PHE A 141 -11.86 10.46 2.68
CA PHE A 141 -10.63 9.88 2.14
C PHE A 141 -10.44 10.44 0.72
N VAL A 142 -9.31 11.11 0.47
CA VAL A 142 -9.06 11.87 -0.76
C VAL A 142 -7.64 11.63 -1.25
N SER A 143 -7.40 11.67 -2.56
CA SER A 143 -6.06 11.44 -3.10
C SER A 143 -5.12 12.63 -2.91
N GLU A 144 -5.63 13.86 -3.06
CA GLU A 144 -4.89 15.07 -2.72
C GLU A 144 -5.71 15.89 -1.70
N THR A 145 -5.02 16.69 -0.87
CA THR A 145 -5.70 17.44 0.20
C THR A 145 -6.67 18.49 -0.33
N GLU A 146 -6.41 19.01 -1.53
CA GLU A 146 -7.18 20.00 -2.26
C GLU A 146 -8.52 19.46 -2.79
N ASP A 147 -8.65 18.14 -2.91
CA ASP A 147 -9.89 17.50 -3.36
C ASP A 147 -10.97 17.46 -2.26
N PHE A 148 -10.60 17.74 -1.01
CA PHE A 148 -11.52 17.75 0.10
C PHE A 148 -12.45 18.97 0.07
N SER A 149 -13.76 18.69 0.05
CA SER A 149 -14.81 19.65 0.35
C SER A 149 -15.65 19.16 1.54
N PRO A 150 -15.97 20.03 2.53
CA PRO A 150 -16.83 19.67 3.65
C PRO A 150 -18.30 19.47 3.25
N GLU A 151 -18.71 19.94 2.08
CA GLU A 151 -20.08 19.80 1.55
C GLU A 151 -20.30 18.46 0.84
N ASN A 152 -19.23 17.76 0.49
CA ASN A 152 -19.30 16.47 -0.17
C ASN A 152 -19.71 15.38 0.83
N LYS A 153 -20.45 14.39 0.33
CA LYS A 153 -20.65 13.13 1.06
C LYS A 153 -19.55 12.16 0.66
N TYR A 154 -18.99 11.49 1.65
CA TYR A 154 -18.00 10.45 1.46
C TYR A 154 -18.60 9.12 1.93
N ASP A 155 -18.11 8.02 1.34
CA ASP A 155 -18.54 6.67 1.66
C ASP A 155 -18.09 6.23 3.06
N ASP A 156 -18.51 5.03 3.46
CA ASP A 156 -18.14 4.48 4.75
C ASP A 156 -16.62 4.23 4.83
N LEU A 157 -15.97 4.92 5.77
CA LEU A 157 -14.51 4.96 5.88
C LEU A 157 -14.00 3.83 6.76
N PHE A 158 -12.99 3.07 6.35
CA PHE A 158 -12.45 2.00 7.21
C PHE A 158 -11.81 2.52 8.50
N LEU A 159 -10.95 3.54 8.42
CA LEU A 159 -10.51 4.26 9.62
C LEU A 159 -11.63 5.19 10.09
N LYS A 160 -12.21 4.91 11.25
CA LYS A 160 -13.41 5.59 11.78
C LYS A 160 -13.09 6.80 12.64
N SER A 161 -12.11 6.68 13.53
CA SER A 161 -11.76 7.75 14.47
C SER A 161 -10.36 7.59 15.06
N MET A 162 -9.86 8.66 15.67
CA MET A 162 -8.62 8.69 16.42
C MET A 162 -8.78 9.42 17.75
N LYS A 163 -8.10 8.95 18.79
CA LYS A 163 -7.93 9.63 20.07
C LYS A 163 -6.44 9.87 20.32
N ILE A 164 -6.05 11.13 20.28
CA ILE A 164 -4.68 11.61 20.46
C ILE A 164 -4.48 12.02 21.91
N LEU A 165 -3.58 11.35 22.62
CA LEU A 165 -3.32 11.56 24.05
C LEU A 165 -2.08 12.46 24.28
N PRO A 166 -2.02 13.23 25.39
CA PRO A 166 -0.96 14.23 25.61
C PRO A 166 0.47 13.69 25.75
N ASP A 167 0.62 12.41 26.03
CA ASP A 167 1.88 11.69 26.30
C ASP A 167 2.50 11.03 25.06
N GLY A 168 1.92 11.27 23.89
CA GLY A 168 2.38 10.68 22.62
C GLY A 168 1.66 9.41 22.23
N ASP A 169 0.68 8.96 23.01
CA ASP A 169 -0.15 7.80 22.67
C ASP A 169 -1.26 8.18 21.68
N LEU A 170 -1.54 7.26 20.76
CA LEU A 170 -2.63 7.34 19.80
C LEU A 170 -3.44 6.04 19.84
N ILE A 171 -4.76 6.18 19.86
CA ILE A 171 -5.70 5.09 19.70
C ILE A 171 -6.50 5.34 18.42
N GLN A 172 -6.49 4.38 17.50
CA GLN A 172 -7.23 4.43 16.24
C GLN A 172 -8.33 3.38 16.23
N THR A 173 -9.52 3.73 15.77
CA THR A 173 -10.59 2.76 15.50
C THR A 173 -10.64 2.48 14.01
N TYR A 174 -10.20 1.30 13.59
CA TYR A 174 -10.24 0.83 12.22
C TYR A 174 -11.27 -0.28 12.08
N MET A 175 -12.37 -0.02 11.41
CA MET A 175 -13.55 -0.89 11.34
C MET A 175 -13.96 -1.30 12.77
N ASP A 176 -13.97 -2.60 13.06
CA ASP A 176 -14.31 -3.18 14.37
C ASP A 176 -13.09 -3.43 15.26
N SER A 177 -11.91 -2.90 14.89
CA SER A 177 -10.64 -3.10 15.59
C SER A 177 -10.09 -1.79 16.16
N GLU A 178 -9.41 -1.90 17.30
CA GLU A 178 -8.67 -0.80 17.91
C GLU A 178 -7.16 -1.02 17.71
N TRP A 179 -6.46 0.01 17.23
CA TRP A 179 -5.01 0.00 17.05
C TRP A 179 -4.37 1.03 17.99
N HIS A 180 -3.22 0.68 18.56
CA HIS A 180 -2.45 1.53 19.45
C HIS A 180 -1.12 1.89 18.80
N ASP A 181 -0.92 3.19 18.58
CA ASP A 181 0.23 3.76 17.89
C ASP A 181 0.77 4.95 18.67
N LYS A 182 1.76 5.65 18.10
CA LYS A 182 2.35 6.84 18.70
C LYS A 182 2.20 8.05 17.80
N TRP A 183 2.44 9.24 18.34
CA TRP A 183 2.53 10.46 17.57
C TRP A 183 3.60 11.39 18.13
N THR A 184 4.07 12.29 17.27
CA THR A 184 4.91 13.43 17.62
C THR A 184 4.54 14.58 16.70
N LYS A 185 4.89 15.82 17.04
CA LYS A 185 4.50 16.98 16.23
C LYS A 185 4.88 16.78 14.75
N GLY A 186 3.87 16.86 13.88
CA GLY A 186 3.98 16.68 12.43
C GLY A 186 3.80 15.25 11.92
N TYR A 187 3.80 14.23 12.80
CA TYR A 187 3.74 12.82 12.40
C TYR A 187 2.86 11.94 13.30
N ILE A 188 2.08 11.07 12.66
CA ILE A 188 1.52 9.86 13.26
C ILE A 188 2.46 8.69 12.95
N LEU A 189 2.81 7.91 13.96
CA LEU A 189 3.80 6.83 13.87
C LEU A 189 3.12 5.48 14.00
N ASN A 190 3.02 4.75 12.88
CA ASN A 190 2.52 3.38 12.91
C ASN A 190 3.64 2.44 13.36
N LEU A 191 3.51 1.86 14.55
CA LEU A 191 4.56 1.04 15.15
C LEU A 191 4.67 -0.34 14.49
N HIS A 192 3.53 -0.89 14.08
CA HIS A 192 3.47 -2.24 13.50
C HIS A 192 4.01 -2.30 12.07
N ARG A 193 3.85 -1.20 11.32
CA ARG A 193 4.23 -1.09 9.90
C ARG A 193 5.41 -0.14 9.68
N THR A 194 5.91 0.47 10.75
CA THR A 194 7.05 1.39 10.75
C THR A 194 6.91 2.48 9.68
N THR A 195 5.78 3.18 9.70
CA THR A 195 5.54 4.34 8.83
C THR A 195 5.34 5.60 9.66
N ALA A 196 5.79 6.72 9.11
CA ALA A 196 5.64 8.05 9.69
C ALA A 196 4.75 8.88 8.76
N ALA A 197 3.45 8.86 9.04
CA ALA A 197 2.43 9.58 8.29
C ALA A 197 2.46 11.05 8.69
N LYS A 198 2.72 11.95 7.75
CA LYS A 198 2.60 13.39 8.02
C LYS A 198 1.16 13.74 8.28
N TYR A 199 0.96 14.73 9.14
CA TYR A 199 -0.34 15.36 9.30
C TYR A 199 -0.27 16.88 9.18
N GLN A 200 -1.39 17.47 8.80
CA GLN A 200 -1.63 18.91 8.80
C GLN A 200 -3.00 19.22 9.37
N ILE A 201 -3.09 20.28 10.18
CA ILE A 201 -4.38 20.81 10.66
C ILE A 201 -4.69 22.09 9.89
N THR A 202 -5.87 22.14 9.27
CA THR A 202 -6.35 23.28 8.49
C THR A 202 -7.72 23.70 8.99
N GLU A 203 -7.98 25.01 9.06
CA GLU A 203 -9.30 25.53 9.37
C GLU A 203 -10.04 25.88 8.07
N ILE A 204 -11.26 25.35 7.91
CA ILE A 204 -12.13 25.62 6.76
C ILE A 204 -13.49 26.05 7.33
N ASN A 205 -13.92 27.27 7.01
CA ASN A 205 -15.18 27.86 7.49
C ASN A 205 -15.34 27.79 9.03
N GLY A 206 -14.27 28.04 9.78
CA GLY A 206 -14.28 28.00 11.25
C GLY A 206 -14.28 26.60 11.87
N THR A 207 -14.12 25.54 11.06
CA THR A 207 -13.99 24.15 11.53
C THR A 207 -12.58 23.65 11.30
N GLU A 208 -11.96 23.06 12.32
CA GLU A 208 -10.66 22.40 12.20
C GLU A 208 -10.79 21.01 11.59
N TYR A 209 -9.97 20.76 10.57
CA TYR A 209 -9.79 19.47 9.91
C TYR A 209 -8.34 19.02 10.02
N LEU A 210 -8.16 17.73 10.31
CA LEU A 210 -6.86 17.06 10.31
C LEU A 210 -6.74 16.24 9.04
N PHE A 211 -5.73 16.54 8.22
CA PHE A 211 -5.34 15.75 7.05
C PHE A 211 -4.15 14.89 7.46
N MET A 212 -4.26 13.58 7.25
CA MET A 212 -3.21 12.62 7.60
C MET A 212 -2.92 11.72 6.41
N GLU A 213 -1.64 11.60 6.05
CA GLU A 213 -1.20 10.63 5.03
C GLU A 213 -1.62 9.21 5.43
N TRP A 214 -2.22 8.47 4.51
CA TRP A 214 -2.58 7.07 4.69
C TRP A 214 -1.47 6.15 4.16
N LYS A 215 -0.42 6.00 4.97
CA LYS A 215 0.74 5.16 4.65
C LYS A 215 0.53 3.69 5.01
N MET A 216 -0.37 3.02 4.27
CA MET A 216 -0.70 1.59 4.43
C MET A 216 -0.27 0.76 3.21
N GLY A 217 -0.98 -0.33 2.89
CA GLY A 217 -0.56 -1.32 1.90
C GLY A 217 -0.13 -0.74 0.54
N ASN A 218 -0.88 0.23 0.01
CA ASN A 218 -0.54 0.89 -1.26
C ASN A 218 0.81 1.63 -1.19
N TYR A 219 1.07 2.33 -0.09
CA TYR A 219 2.33 3.03 0.15
C TYR A 219 3.48 2.07 0.42
N ILE A 220 3.28 1.12 1.35
CA ILE A 220 4.32 0.20 1.81
C ILE A 220 4.70 -0.75 0.68
N TYR A 221 3.71 -1.40 0.07
CA TYR A 221 3.92 -2.53 -0.84
C TYR A 221 3.77 -2.15 -2.30
N GLY A 222 2.78 -1.30 -2.61
CA GLY A 222 2.47 -0.89 -3.98
C GLY A 222 3.41 0.18 -4.55
N GLY A 223 4.26 0.81 -3.73
CA GLY A 223 5.15 1.89 -4.15
C GLY A 223 4.39 3.15 -4.59
N MET A 224 3.18 3.36 -4.06
CA MET A 224 2.34 4.52 -4.37
C MET A 224 2.60 5.67 -3.40
N LYS A 225 2.21 6.88 -3.80
CA LYS A 225 2.08 7.99 -2.84
C LYS A 225 0.90 7.71 -1.91
N PRO A 226 0.94 8.18 -0.64
CA PRO A 226 -0.20 8.05 0.24
C PRO A 226 -1.33 8.97 -0.22
N ASP A 227 -2.56 8.46 -0.20
CA ASP A 227 -3.77 9.28 -0.14
C ASP A 227 -3.91 9.88 1.29
N TYR A 228 -5.00 10.59 1.56
CA TYR A 228 -5.23 11.28 2.82
C TYR A 228 -6.56 10.90 3.46
N TYR A 229 -6.50 10.54 4.74
CA TYR A 229 -7.68 10.60 5.59
C TYR A 229 -7.86 12.02 6.11
N VAL A 230 -9.12 12.49 6.08
CA VAL A 230 -9.53 13.77 6.65
C VAL A 230 -10.39 13.50 7.87
N PHE A 231 -10.08 14.16 8.98
CA PHE A 231 -10.83 14.06 10.22
C PHE A 231 -11.36 15.41 10.64
N LYS A 232 -12.51 15.40 11.31
CA LYS A 232 -13.07 16.55 11.99
C LYS A 232 -12.94 16.35 13.50
N ARG A 233 -12.62 17.42 14.22
CA ARG A 233 -12.56 17.37 15.68
C ARG A 233 -13.92 16.99 16.25
N LYS A 234 -13.92 16.03 17.18
CA LYS A 234 -15.11 15.65 17.95
C LYS A 234 -15.40 16.73 19.00
N ILE A 235 -16.64 17.22 18.98
CA ILE A 235 -17.14 18.22 19.94
C ILE A 235 -17.43 17.56 21.28
#